data_AF-A0A699YU74-F1
#
_entry.id   AF-A0A699YU74-F1
#
_cell.length_a   1.000
_cell.length_b   1.000
_cell.length_c   1.000
_cell.angle_alpha   90.00
_cell.angle_beta   90.00
_cell.angle_gamma   90.00
#
_symmetry.space_group_name_H-M   'P 1'
#
loop_
_entity.id
_entity.type
_entity.pdbx_description
1 polymer ?
#
loop_
_entity_poly.entity_id
_entity_poly.type
_entity_poly.pdbx_seq_one_letter_code
_entity_poly.pdbx_strand_id
1 'polypeptide(L)'
;MQLNGSRPSGGSDPKSMRNSPHNTSEGSGAHKIVDDDQRSLVLQVALKCADLGHLASPRAVHKKWVCYLEEEFFRQGDREKANALSVSPLMDREKNGITKSQVGFFDIVALPLFQSFAQAFHDATPMLDAVKDNYQMWREEVGAGHR
;
A
#
# COMPACT_ATOMS: atom_id res chain seq x y z
N MET A 1 9.28 5.53 81.81
CA MET A 1 8.05 6.22 82.22
C MET A 1 6.87 5.56 81.49
N GLN A 2 5.92 5.02 82.27
CA GLN A 2 4.51 4.65 81.94
C GLN A 2 4.30 3.55 80.87
N LEU A 3 3.97 2.30 81.17
CA LEU A 3 2.78 1.65 81.79
C LEU A 3 1.56 1.42 80.85
N ASN A 4 1.46 0.16 80.39
CA ASN A 4 0.37 -0.82 80.59
C ASN A 4 -0.94 -0.82 79.75
N GLY A 5 -1.42 -2.04 79.44
CA GLY A 5 -2.81 -2.37 79.02
C GLY A 5 -2.92 -3.52 77.99
N SER A 6 -2.82 -4.79 78.37
CA SER A 6 -3.93 -5.76 78.62
C SER A 6 -4.64 -6.36 77.38
N ARG A 7 -4.56 -7.70 77.25
CA ARG A 7 -5.29 -8.64 76.33
C ARG A 7 -6.51 -9.26 77.08
N PRO A 8 -7.38 -10.18 76.56
CA PRO A 8 -7.68 -10.69 75.19
C PRO A 8 -9.20 -11.01 74.87
N SER A 9 -9.46 -11.58 73.67
CA SER A 9 -10.36 -12.75 73.37
C SER A 9 -11.66 -12.58 72.55
N GLY A 10 -11.85 -13.52 71.61
CA GLY A 10 -13.09 -13.89 70.89
C GLY A 10 -13.19 -13.36 69.46
N GLY A 11 -13.35 -14.12 68.37
CA GLY A 11 -13.57 -15.54 68.13
C GLY A 11 -13.97 -15.75 66.65
N SER A 12 -13.61 -16.92 66.10
CA SER A 12 -14.21 -17.66 64.96
C SER A 12 -14.42 -17.02 63.57
N ASP A 13 -13.52 -17.44 62.66
CA ASP A 13 -13.73 -18.01 61.31
C ASP A 13 -14.20 -17.21 60.07
N PRO A 14 -13.69 -17.59 58.86
CA PRO A 14 -13.73 -16.80 57.64
C PRO A 14 -14.91 -17.19 56.74
N LYS A 15 -15.70 -16.22 56.27
CA LYS A 15 -16.67 -16.45 55.19
C LYS A 15 -16.13 -15.97 53.85
N SER A 16 -15.62 -16.97 53.13
CA SER A 16 -16.06 -17.35 51.78
C SER A 16 -16.12 -16.26 50.72
N MET A 17 -15.17 -16.39 49.79
CA MET A 17 -15.17 -15.91 48.41
C MET A 17 -16.56 -15.99 47.75
N ARG A 18 -17.02 -14.85 47.20
CA ARG A 18 -17.82 -14.86 45.97
C ARG A 18 -17.63 -13.55 45.20
N ASN A 19 -16.55 -13.47 44.42
CA ASN A 19 -16.50 -12.54 43.30
C ASN A 19 -17.27 -13.19 42.14
N SER A 20 -18.42 -12.62 41.78
CA SER A 20 -19.11 -12.93 40.53
C SER A 20 -18.25 -12.44 39.36
N PRO A 21 -17.98 -13.27 38.34
CA PRO A 21 -17.37 -12.77 37.12
C PRO A 21 -18.48 -12.12 36.28
N HIS A 22 -18.45 -10.79 36.15
CA HIS A 22 -19.04 -10.18 34.97
C HIS A 22 -18.16 -10.56 33.78
N ASN A 23 -18.63 -11.54 33.03
CA ASN A 23 -18.13 -11.89 31.72
C ASN A 23 -18.53 -10.77 30.73
N THR A 24 -17.65 -9.79 30.55
CA THR A 24 -17.62 -9.00 29.31
C THR A 24 -16.52 -9.59 28.45
N SER A 25 -16.89 -10.54 27.58
CA SER A 25 -16.05 -10.96 26.47
C SER A 25 -16.05 -9.84 25.42
N GLU A 26 -15.32 -8.76 25.70
CA GLU A 26 -14.92 -7.85 24.63
C GLU A 26 -13.72 -8.47 23.92
N GLY A 27 -13.90 -8.69 22.62
CA GLY A 27 -12.91 -9.31 21.76
C GLY A 27 -11.60 -8.54 21.80
N SER A 28 -10.60 -9.10 22.49
CA SER A 28 -9.22 -8.67 22.35
C SER A 28 -8.72 -9.13 20.97
N GLY A 29 -9.05 -8.36 19.94
CA GLY A 29 -8.32 -8.39 18.69
C GLY A 29 -6.86 -8.11 19.03
N ALA A 30 -6.05 -9.17 19.06
CA ALA A 30 -4.63 -9.07 19.35
C ALA A 30 -4.03 -8.04 18.39
N HIS A 31 -3.67 -6.87 18.92
CA HIS A 31 -2.93 -5.87 18.17
C HIS A 31 -1.61 -6.55 17.81
N LYS A 32 -1.46 -7.01 16.57
CA LYS A 32 -0.18 -7.56 16.11
C LYS A 32 0.84 -6.47 16.32
N ILE A 33 1.80 -6.72 17.20
CA ILE A 33 2.95 -5.84 17.36
C ILE A 33 3.72 -5.98 16.04
N VAL A 34 3.68 -4.94 15.23
CA VAL A 34 4.45 -4.84 14.00
C VAL A 34 5.85 -4.43 14.42
N ASP A 35 6.86 -5.26 14.12
CA ASP A 35 8.25 -4.92 14.43
C ASP A 35 8.75 -3.76 13.55
N ASP A 36 9.90 -3.18 13.91
CA ASP A 36 10.42 -2.00 13.22
C ASP A 36 10.77 -2.28 11.74
N ASP A 37 11.19 -3.51 11.41
CA ASP A 37 11.50 -3.90 10.04
C ASP A 37 10.22 -3.98 9.20
N GLN A 38 9.15 -4.56 9.75
CA GLN A 38 7.83 -4.60 9.12
C GLN A 38 7.24 -3.20 8.96
N ARG A 39 7.39 -2.32 9.95
CA ARG A 39 6.97 -0.91 9.85
C ARG A 39 7.73 -0.19 8.74
N SER A 40 9.05 -0.36 8.69
CA SER A 40 9.89 0.22 7.64
C SER A 40 9.48 -0.29 6.26
N LEU A 41 9.27 -1.59 6.10
CA LEU A 41 8.84 -2.21 4.85
C LEU A 41 7.49 -1.65 4.37
N VAL A 42 6.50 -1.58 5.27
CA VAL A 42 5.18 -0.99 4.96
C VAL A 42 5.31 0.44 4.44
N LEU A 43 6.12 1.27 5.11
CA LEU A 43 6.32 2.67 4.70
C LEU A 43 7.03 2.76 3.34
N GLN A 44 8.00 1.87 3.07
CA GLN A 44 8.65 1.80 1.77
C GLN A 44 7.67 1.41 0.67
N VAL A 45 6.81 0.41 0.90
CA VAL A 45 5.77 0.00 -0.07
C VAL A 45 4.74 1.12 -0.27
N ALA A 46 4.31 1.80 0.79
CA ALA A 46 3.42 2.94 0.71
C ALA A 46 4.04 4.07 -0.13
N LEU A 47 5.34 4.35 0.05
CA LEU A 47 6.06 5.32 -0.75
C LEU A 47 6.11 4.93 -2.23
N LYS A 48 6.30 3.64 -2.55
CA LYS A 48 6.24 3.14 -3.93
C LYS A 48 4.83 3.27 -4.54
N CYS A 49 3.78 3.03 -3.76
CA CYS A 49 2.41 3.27 -4.23
C CYS A 49 2.17 4.76 -4.50
N ALA A 50 2.71 5.64 -3.66
CA ALA A 50 2.60 7.10 -3.83
C ALA A 50 3.34 7.60 -5.08
N ASP A 51 4.53 7.07 -5.36
CA ASP A 51 5.31 7.36 -6.58
C ASP A 51 4.53 7.00 -7.86
N LEU A 52 3.76 5.92 -7.80
CA LEU A 52 2.85 5.47 -8.86
C LEU A 52 1.40 5.93 -8.65
N GLY A 53 1.15 6.95 -7.84
CA GLY A 53 -0.21 7.37 -7.46
C GLY A 53 -1.08 7.82 -8.65
N HIS A 54 -0.47 8.24 -9.75
CA HIS A 54 -1.20 8.57 -10.98
C HIS A 54 -1.95 7.37 -11.59
N LEU A 55 -1.59 6.13 -11.22
CA LEU A 55 -2.28 4.92 -11.65
C LEU A 55 -3.67 4.77 -11.02
N ALA A 56 -3.91 5.39 -9.87
CA ALA A 56 -5.21 5.43 -9.18
C ALA A 56 -6.00 6.73 -9.46
N SER A 57 -5.46 7.62 -10.30
CA SER A 57 -6.12 8.89 -10.62
C SER A 57 -7.24 8.70 -11.66
N PRO A 58 -8.17 9.67 -11.79
CA PRO A 58 -9.16 9.66 -12.86
C PRO A 58 -8.49 9.48 -14.23
N ARG A 59 -9.12 8.71 -15.13
CA ARG A 59 -8.55 8.31 -16.44
C ARG A 59 -7.90 9.45 -17.22
N ALA A 60 -8.55 10.61 -17.28
CA ALA A 60 -8.01 11.78 -17.99
C ALA A 60 -6.70 12.30 -17.38
N VAL A 61 -6.58 12.28 -16.04
CA VAL A 61 -5.37 12.67 -15.32
C VAL A 61 -4.29 11.61 -15.52
N HIS A 62 -4.63 10.33 -15.39
CA HIS A 62 -3.70 9.22 -15.61
C HIS A 62 -3.07 9.27 -17.00
N LYS A 63 -3.89 9.42 -18.06
CA LYS A 63 -3.39 9.55 -19.44
C LYS A 63 -2.45 10.73 -19.63
N LYS A 64 -2.78 11.88 -19.02
CA LYS A 64 -1.93 13.07 -19.09
C LYS A 64 -0.54 12.83 -18.49
N TRP A 65 -0.47 12.12 -17.37
CA TRP A 65 0.80 11.69 -16.78
C TRP A 65 1.59 10.75 -17.71
N VAL A 66 0.93 9.78 -18.33
CA VAL A 66 1.59 8.87 -19.29
C VAL A 66 2.15 9.64 -20.50
N CYS A 67 1.40 10.61 -21.04
CA CYS A 67 1.89 11.46 -22.13
C CYS A 67 3.11 12.31 -21.72
N TYR A 68 3.12 12.85 -20.49
CA TYR A 68 4.25 13.62 -19.99
C TYR A 68 5.50 12.75 -19.80
N LEU A 69 5.34 11.55 -19.24
CA LEU A 69 6.43 10.58 -19.10
C LEU A 69 6.98 10.15 -20.46
N GLU A 70 6.11 9.90 -21.44
CA GLU A 70 6.52 9.52 -22.79
C GLU A 70 7.33 10.62 -23.48
N GLU A 71 6.86 11.88 -23.40
CA GLU A 71 7.62 13.01 -23.95
C GLU A 71 8.96 13.19 -23.23
N GLU A 72 9.03 13.00 -21.91
CA GLU A 72 10.29 13.05 -21.17
C GLU A 72 11.27 11.97 -21.63
N PHE A 73 10.80 10.74 -21.82
CA PHE A 73 11.60 9.62 -22.30
C PHE A 73 12.12 9.89 -23.72
N PHE A 74 11.27 10.41 -24.60
CA PHE A 74 11.69 10.77 -25.95
C PHE A 74 12.73 11.89 -25.96
N ARG A 75 12.59 12.90 -25.09
CA ARG A 75 13.61 13.94 -24.93
C ARG A 75 14.93 13.39 -24.39
N GLN A 76 14.91 12.36 -23.54
CA GLN A 76 16.12 11.66 -23.15
C GLN A 76 16.74 10.93 -24.33
N GLY A 77 15.96 10.17 -25.10
CA GLY A 77 16.47 9.44 -26.26
C GLY A 77 17.03 10.35 -27.36
N ASP A 78 16.45 11.52 -27.58
CA ASP A 78 17.01 12.52 -28.50
C ASP A 78 18.41 12.99 -28.05
N ARG A 79 18.59 13.20 -26.74
CA ARG A 79 19.90 13.57 -26.18
C ARG A 79 20.89 12.41 -26.28
N GLU A 80 20.44 11.17 -26.10
CA GLU A 80 21.28 9.98 -26.28
C GLU A 80 21.75 9.89 -27.75
N LYS A 81 20.85 10.05 -28.73
CA LYS A 81 21.20 10.11 -30.17
C LYS A 81 22.19 11.24 -30.46
N ALA A 82 21.93 12.45 -29.95
CA ALA A 82 22.78 13.62 -30.19
C ALA A 82 24.19 13.46 -29.62
N ASN A 83 24.35 12.69 -28.53
CA ASN A 83 25.64 12.37 -27.93
C ASN A 83 26.26 11.07 -28.48
N ALA A 84 25.74 10.52 -29.57
CA ALA A 84 26.18 9.25 -30.16
C ALA A 84 26.16 8.05 -29.18
N LEU A 85 25.22 8.06 -28.23
CA LEU A 85 24.95 6.95 -27.30
C LEU A 85 23.89 6.01 -27.88
N SER A 86 23.89 4.77 -27.42
CA SER A 86 22.77 3.86 -27.67
C SER A 86 21.51 4.39 -26.98
N VAL A 87 20.42 4.51 -27.74
CA VAL A 87 19.13 4.97 -27.19
C VAL A 87 18.56 3.92 -26.24
N SER A 88 18.18 4.36 -25.04
CA SER A 88 17.60 3.55 -24.00
C SER A 88 16.24 2.96 -24.43
N PRO A 89 15.84 1.80 -23.87
CA PRO A 89 14.54 1.20 -24.17
C PRO A 89 13.38 2.18 -23.95
N LEU A 90 12.39 2.16 -24.85
CA LEU A 90 11.19 3.04 -24.85
C LEU A 90 11.45 4.54 -25.06
N MET A 91 12.71 4.96 -25.21
CA MET A 91 13.09 6.38 -25.36
C MET A 91 13.23 6.83 -26.81
N ASP A 92 13.00 5.93 -27.77
CA ASP A 92 13.10 6.23 -29.20
C ASP A 92 11.74 6.63 -29.77
N ARG A 93 11.55 7.92 -30.06
CA ARG A 93 10.29 8.46 -30.63
C ARG A 93 9.93 7.91 -32.01
N GLU A 94 10.86 7.23 -32.68
CA GLU A 94 10.62 6.54 -33.96
C GLU A 94 10.09 5.11 -33.78
N LYS A 95 9.97 4.64 -32.53
CA LYS A 95 9.48 3.31 -32.15
C LYS A 95 8.26 3.43 -31.23
N ASN A 96 7.73 2.27 -30.82
CA ASN A 96 6.69 2.22 -29.80
C ASN A 96 7.24 2.76 -28.47
N GLY A 97 6.60 3.81 -27.94
CA GLY A 97 6.92 4.39 -26.64
C GLY A 97 6.17 3.76 -25.47
N ILE A 98 6.22 4.44 -24.32
CA ILE A 98 5.63 4.01 -23.05
C ILE A 98 4.12 3.74 -23.18
N THR A 99 3.40 4.48 -24.02
CA THR A 99 1.95 4.34 -24.19
C THR A 99 1.57 2.91 -24.63
N LYS A 100 2.35 2.31 -25.54
CA LYS A 100 2.10 0.93 -26.01
C LYS A 100 2.54 -0.14 -25.00
N SER A 101 3.39 0.22 -24.05
CA SER A 101 3.89 -0.68 -23.00
C SER A 101 3.05 -0.67 -21.73
N GLN A 102 2.00 0.15 -21.64
CA GLN A 102 1.21 0.30 -20.40
C GLN A 102 0.64 -1.03 -19.90
N VAL A 103 0.03 -1.85 -20.76
CA VAL A 103 -0.52 -3.15 -20.33
C VAL A 103 0.53 -4.03 -19.65
N GLY A 104 1.72 -4.15 -20.26
CA GLY A 104 2.81 -4.94 -19.69
C GLY A 104 3.37 -4.35 -18.39
N PHE A 105 3.45 -3.01 -18.29
CA PHE A 105 3.84 -2.34 -17.05
C PHE A 105 2.85 -2.63 -15.91
N PHE A 106 1.55 -2.59 -16.19
CA PHE A 106 0.54 -2.93 -15.19
C PHE A 106 0.62 -4.39 -14.75
N ASP A 107 0.77 -5.33 -15.69
CA ASP A 107 0.84 -6.77 -15.41
C ASP A 107 2.04 -7.13 -14.52
N ILE A 108 3.20 -6.51 -14.79
CA ILE A 108 4.47 -6.92 -14.17
C ILE A 108 4.80 -6.09 -12.93
N VAL A 109 4.41 -4.81 -12.89
CA VAL A 109 4.84 -3.87 -11.83
C VAL A 109 3.65 -3.37 -11.02
N ALA A 110 2.68 -2.73 -11.67
CA ALA A 110 1.66 -1.99 -10.92
C ALA A 110 0.70 -2.91 -10.16
N LEU A 111 0.08 -3.88 -10.83
CA LEU A 111 -0.92 -4.73 -10.18
C LEU A 111 -0.35 -5.52 -9.00
N PRO A 112 0.84 -6.17 -9.10
CA PRO A 112 1.45 -6.82 -7.95
C PRO A 112 1.64 -5.88 -6.76
N LEU A 113 2.18 -4.67 -6.99
CA LEU A 113 2.43 -3.70 -5.93
C LEU A 113 1.14 -3.28 -5.21
N PHE A 114 0.13 -2.83 -5.96
CA PHE A 114 -1.10 -2.32 -5.38
C PHE A 114 -1.97 -3.43 -4.77
N GLN A 115 -1.92 -4.65 -5.32
CA GLN A 115 -2.59 -5.82 -4.72
C GLN A 115 -1.97 -6.21 -3.38
N SER A 116 -0.63 -6.28 -3.29
CA SER A 116 0.06 -6.56 -2.03
C SER A 116 -0.25 -5.50 -0.98
N PHE A 117 -0.29 -4.22 -1.37
CA PHE A 117 -0.62 -3.13 -0.45
C PHE A 117 -2.06 -3.20 0.06
N ALA A 118 -3.04 -3.41 -0.82
CA ALA A 118 -4.45 -3.53 -0.43
C ALA A 118 -4.76 -4.81 0.36
N GLN A 119 -3.97 -5.87 0.17
CA GLN A 119 -4.05 -7.08 1.01
C GLN A 119 -3.62 -6.81 2.45
N ALA A 120 -2.60 -5.97 2.65
CA ALA A 120 -2.14 -5.56 3.98
C ALA A 120 -3.05 -4.50 4.61
N PHE A 121 -3.59 -3.58 3.80
CA PHE A 121 -4.45 -2.47 4.24
C PHE A 121 -5.76 -2.50 3.45
N HIS A 122 -6.78 -3.17 4.00
CA HIS A 122 -8.04 -3.37 3.29
C HIS A 122 -8.74 -2.05 2.92
N ASP A 123 -8.54 -0.99 3.72
CA ASP A 123 -9.05 0.36 3.45
C ASP A 123 -8.45 0.99 2.17
N ALA A 124 -7.34 0.45 1.66
CA ALA A 124 -6.74 0.85 0.38
C ALA A 124 -7.39 0.18 -0.84
N THR A 125 -8.41 -0.68 -0.66
CA THR A 125 -9.12 -1.35 -1.78
C THR A 125 -9.64 -0.37 -2.84
N PRO A 126 -10.23 0.80 -2.51
CA PRO A 126 -10.67 1.76 -3.54
C PRO A 126 -9.52 2.25 -4.44
N MET A 127 -8.30 2.35 -3.92
CA MET A 127 -7.11 2.70 -4.70
C MET A 127 -6.75 1.59 -5.69
N LEU A 128 -6.82 0.33 -5.26
CA LEU A 128 -6.60 -0.83 -6.13
C LEU A 128 -7.66 -0.91 -7.23
N ASP A 129 -8.93 -0.65 -6.91
CA ASP A 129 -10.01 -0.67 -7.90
C ASP A 129 -9.81 0.41 -8.96
N ALA A 130 -9.43 1.63 -8.58
CA ALA A 130 -9.08 2.68 -9.52
C ALA A 130 -7.88 2.30 -10.44
N VAL A 131 -6.88 1.62 -9.89
CA VAL A 131 -5.73 1.09 -10.67
C VAL A 131 -6.21 0.04 -11.68
N LYS A 132 -7.09 -0.88 -11.27
CA LYS A 132 -7.69 -1.88 -12.17
C LYS A 132 -8.54 -1.23 -13.25
N ASP A 133 -9.28 -0.16 -12.94
CA ASP A 133 -10.09 0.56 -13.93
C ASP A 133 -9.23 1.21 -15.03
N ASN A 134 -8.08 1.78 -14.66
CA ASN A 134 -7.11 2.31 -15.64
C ASN A 134 -6.43 1.17 -16.42
N TYR A 135 -6.15 0.03 -15.78
CA TYR A 135 -5.63 -1.15 -16.48
C TYR A 135 -6.60 -1.65 -17.55
N GLN A 136 -7.90 -1.78 -17.23
CA GLN A 136 -8.90 -2.25 -18.19
C GLN A 136 -9.04 -1.29 -19.37
N MET A 137 -9.00 0.02 -19.13
CA MET A 137 -8.97 1.02 -20.20
C MET A 137 -7.81 0.76 -21.18
N TRP A 138 -6.58 0.49 -20.69
CA TRP A 138 -5.45 0.16 -21.56
C TRP A 138 -5.63 -1.17 -22.32
N ARG A 139 -6.20 -2.19 -21.68
CA ARG A 139 -6.52 -3.48 -22.32
C ARG A 139 -7.52 -3.30 -23.47
N GLU A 140 -8.56 -2.49 -23.26
CA GLU A 140 -9.57 -2.16 -24.26
C GLU A 140 -8.96 -1.39 -25.45
N GLU A 141 -8.08 -0.42 -25.19
CA GLU A 141 -7.42 0.36 -26.25
C GLU A 141 -6.49 -0.49 -27.12
N VAL A 142 -5.78 -1.45 -26.55
CA VAL A 142 -4.98 -2.42 -27.32
C VAL A 142 -5.87 -3.33 -28.16
N GLY A 143 -7.00 -3.79 -27.61
CA GLY A 143 -7.97 -4.60 -28.34
C GLY A 143 -8.72 -3.85 -29.45
N ALA A 144 -8.95 -2.54 -29.26
CA ALA A 144 -9.63 -1.69 -30.25
C ALA A 144 -8.74 -1.31 -31.43
N GLY A 145 -7.42 -1.22 -31.25
CA GLY A 145 -6.46 -0.91 -32.32
C GLY A 145 -6.19 -2.04 -33.33
N HIS A 146 -6.89 -3.18 -33.23
CA HIS A 146 -6.83 -4.31 -34.15
C HIS A 146 -8.13 -4.46 -34.99
N ARG A 147 -9.00 -3.46 -35.01
CA ARG A 147 -10.21 -3.41 -35.85
C ARG A 147 -10.10 -2.33 -36.92
#